data_AF-F9XRZ2-F1
#
_entry.id   AF-F9XRZ2-F1
#
_cell.length_a   1.000
_cell.length_b   1.000
_cell.length_c   1.000
_cell.angle_alpha   90.00
_cell.angle_beta   90.00
_cell.angle_gamma   90.00
#
_symmetry.space_group_name_H-M   'P 1'
#
loop_
_entity.id
_entity.type
_entity.pdbx_description
1 polymer ?
#
loop_
_entity_poly.entity_id
_entity_poly.type
_entity_poly.pdbx_seq_one_letter_code
_entity_poly.pdbx_strand_id
1 'polypeptide(L)'
;MQNLQSHASCSLEPIKSEPSGDEITDAALLAARIRAAEVEAEHKALGVAREVQFGISEMVKSTTNQINDETLKAQRRKCAGFTEIIEKLDPHQDSENIKLLENSRSAAESRLKEMEGWVGKKDQLVEVVRDHHDSYSKAVMRISKRVVTNRKRVDQIAVLLSTAELSTPFTTSHA
;
A
#
# COMPACT_ATOMS: atom_id res chain seq x y z
N MET A 1 -26.93 76.28 5.02
CA MET A 1 -27.86 75.58 5.93
C MET A 1 -29.16 75.33 5.18
N GLN A 2 -29.63 74.07 5.16
CA GLN A 2 -30.75 73.43 4.44
C GLN A 2 -30.16 72.22 3.69
N ASN A 3 -30.68 70.99 3.68
CA ASN A 3 -31.78 70.32 4.37
C ASN A 3 -31.45 68.81 4.24
N LEU A 4 -31.29 68.06 5.34
CA LEU A 4 -31.00 66.60 5.32
C LEU A 4 -32.16 65.87 6.00
N GLN A 5 -33.19 65.53 5.22
CA GLN A 5 -34.16 64.50 5.59
C GLN A 5 -34.53 63.68 4.35
N SER A 6 -33.98 62.48 4.27
CA SER A 6 -34.45 61.39 3.42
C SER A 6 -34.58 60.17 4.32
N HIS A 7 -35.82 59.88 4.73
CA HIS A 7 -36.18 58.67 5.43
C HIS A 7 -36.27 57.53 4.39
N ALA A 8 -35.18 56.79 4.21
CA ALA A 8 -35.26 55.45 3.63
C ALA A 8 -35.67 54.47 4.74
N SER A 9 -36.97 54.28 4.92
CA SER A 9 -37.49 53.17 5.73
C SER A 9 -37.22 51.86 4.99
N CYS A 10 -36.04 51.27 5.21
CA CYS A 10 -35.76 49.91 4.80
C CYS A 10 -36.46 48.98 5.80
N SER A 11 -37.69 48.57 5.47
CA SER A 11 -38.38 47.51 6.20
C SER A 11 -37.66 46.20 5.92
N LEU A 12 -36.86 45.74 6.88
CA LEU A 12 -36.34 44.38 6.89
C LEU A 12 -37.47 43.45 7.32
N GLU A 13 -38.29 43.01 6.37
CA GLU A 13 -39.05 41.79 6.60
C GLU A 13 -38.06 40.62 6.68
N PRO A 14 -38.13 39.76 7.71
CA PRO A 14 -37.33 38.56 7.75
C PRO A 14 -37.93 37.58 6.75
N ILE A 15 -37.39 37.51 5.53
CA ILE A 15 -37.59 36.35 4.68
C ILE A 15 -36.77 35.21 5.29
N LYS A 16 -37.32 34.56 6.32
CA LYS A 16 -37.04 33.15 6.60
C LYS A 16 -38.06 32.36 5.80
N SER A 17 -37.88 32.31 4.47
CA SER A 17 -38.43 31.19 3.72
C SER A 17 -37.63 29.97 4.16
N GLU A 18 -38.28 29.07 4.90
CA GLU A 18 -37.76 27.73 5.08
C GLU A 18 -37.42 27.17 3.69
N PRO A 19 -36.26 26.52 3.51
CA PRO A 19 -35.92 25.93 2.22
C PRO A 19 -37.06 24.99 1.83
N SER A 20 -37.59 25.19 0.62
CA SER A 20 -38.68 24.37 0.12
C SER A 20 -38.24 22.91 0.10
N GLY A 21 -39.20 21.97 0.18
CA GLY A 21 -38.91 20.54 0.14
C GLY A 21 -38.02 20.15 -1.05
N ASP A 22 -38.20 20.84 -2.18
CA ASP A 22 -37.43 20.65 -3.43
C ASP A 22 -35.96 21.10 -3.30
N GLU A 23 -35.68 22.23 -2.64
CA GLU A 23 -34.31 22.72 -2.40
C GLU A 23 -33.52 21.81 -1.44
N ILE A 24 -34.21 21.18 -0.48
CA ILE A 24 -33.61 20.21 0.44
C ILE A 24 -33.24 18.91 -0.31
N THR A 25 -34.10 18.45 -1.22
CA THR A 25 -33.83 17.27 -2.07
C THR A 25 -32.70 17.49 -3.06
N ASP A 26 -32.59 18.67 -3.69
CA ASP A 26 -31.52 18.96 -4.65
C ASP A 26 -30.14 19.08 -3.97
N ALA A 27 -30.07 19.70 -2.79
CA ALA A 27 -28.85 19.74 -1.99
C ALA A 27 -28.44 18.34 -1.49
N ALA A 28 -29.41 17.52 -1.09
CA ALA A 28 -29.18 16.13 -0.69
C ALA A 28 -28.68 15.27 -1.87
N LEU A 29 -29.25 15.46 -3.06
CA LEU A 29 -28.85 14.76 -4.30
C LEU A 29 -27.44 15.16 -4.74
N LEU A 30 -27.10 16.44 -4.66
CA LEU A 30 -25.74 16.93 -4.95
C LEU A 30 -24.72 16.35 -3.95
N ALA A 31 -25.04 16.36 -2.66
CA ALA A 31 -24.19 15.76 -1.62
C ALA A 31 -24.04 14.23 -1.80
N ALA A 32 -25.07 13.54 -2.29
CA ALA A 32 -25.00 12.12 -2.63
C ALA A 32 -24.08 11.86 -3.82
N ARG A 33 -24.17 12.67 -4.88
CA ARG A 33 -23.30 12.59 -6.07
C ARG A 33 -21.84 12.85 -5.75
N ILE A 34 -21.54 13.86 -4.93
CA ILE A 34 -20.17 14.14 -4.46
C ILE A 34 -19.61 12.94 -3.70
N ARG A 35 -20.38 12.37 -2.75
CA ARG A 35 -19.95 11.18 -1.99
C ARG A 35 -19.78 9.94 -2.87
N ALA A 36 -20.62 9.75 -3.89
CA ALA A 36 -20.47 8.65 -4.84
C ALA A 36 -19.16 8.78 -5.64
N ALA A 37 -18.81 10.00 -6.07
CA ALA A 37 -17.54 10.28 -6.73
C ALA A 37 -16.33 10.06 -5.79
N GLU A 38 -16.45 10.43 -4.51
CA GLU A 38 -15.43 10.14 -3.48
C GLU A 38 -15.23 8.62 -3.29
N VAL A 39 -16.31 7.84 -3.23
CA VAL A 39 -16.24 6.37 -3.15
C VAL A 39 -15.54 5.77 -4.37
N GLU A 40 -15.85 6.26 -5.57
CA GLU A 40 -15.22 5.79 -6.80
C GLU A 40 -13.71 6.10 -6.82
N ALA A 41 -13.32 7.30 -6.39
CA ALA A 41 -11.92 7.70 -6.27
C ALA A 41 -11.17 6.84 -5.24
N GLU A 42 -11.76 6.57 -4.07
CA GLU A 42 -11.16 5.69 -3.06
C GLU A 42 -11.06 4.23 -3.56
N HIS A 43 -12.03 3.75 -4.35
CA HIS A 43 -12.00 2.42 -4.94
C HIS A 43 -10.87 2.28 -5.98
N LYS A 44 -10.66 3.29 -6.82
CA LYS A 44 -9.51 3.35 -7.75
C LYS A 44 -8.19 3.34 -6.99
N ALA A 45 -8.08 4.15 -5.93
CA ALA A 45 -6.89 4.17 -5.08
C ALA A 45 -6.61 2.82 -4.40
N LEU A 46 -7.66 2.08 -4.03
CA LEU A 46 -7.54 0.73 -3.49
C LEU A 46 -6.98 -0.27 -4.52
N GLY A 47 -7.42 -0.17 -5.77
CA GLY A 47 -6.89 -0.98 -6.88
C GLY A 47 -5.39 -0.78 -7.06
N VAL A 48 -4.95 0.47 -7.19
CA VAL A 48 -3.52 0.84 -7.31
C VAL A 48 -2.71 0.33 -6.11
N ALA A 49 -3.23 0.49 -4.89
CA ALA A 49 -2.53 0.02 -3.69
C ALA A 49 -2.34 -1.52 -3.66
N ARG A 50 -3.30 -2.29 -4.19
CA ARG A 50 -3.20 -3.75 -4.30
C ARG A 50 -2.20 -4.19 -5.37
N GLU A 51 -2.15 -3.51 -6.51
CA GLU A 51 -1.16 -3.78 -7.56
C GLU A 51 0.27 -3.54 -7.06
N VAL A 52 0.49 -2.44 -6.34
CA VAL A 52 1.78 -2.15 -5.70
C VAL A 52 2.15 -3.24 -4.69
N GLN A 53 1.22 -3.68 -3.85
CA GLN A 53 1.46 -4.79 -2.91
C GLN A 53 1.83 -6.09 -3.62
N PHE A 54 1.15 -6.41 -4.73
CA PHE A 54 1.43 -7.59 -5.54
C PHE A 54 2.83 -7.52 -6.18
N GLY A 55 3.19 -6.38 -6.80
CA GLY A 55 4.51 -6.19 -7.41
C GLY A 55 5.66 -6.33 -6.40
N ILE A 56 5.48 -5.79 -5.19
CA ILE A 56 6.44 -5.96 -4.09
C ILE A 56 6.55 -7.43 -3.67
N SER A 57 5.43 -8.16 -3.59
CA SER A 57 5.43 -9.59 -3.22
C SER A 57 6.17 -10.45 -4.25
N GLU A 58 6.00 -10.16 -5.55
CA GLU A 58 6.72 -10.84 -6.62
C GLU A 58 8.22 -10.49 -6.60
N MET A 59 8.57 -9.23 -6.29
CA MET A 59 9.96 -8.84 -6.05
C MET A 59 10.58 -9.63 -4.88
N VAL A 60 9.89 -9.80 -3.74
CA VAL A 60 10.40 -10.63 -2.63
C VAL A 60 10.73 -12.03 -3.12
N LYS A 61 9.79 -12.69 -3.81
CA LYS A 61 9.98 -14.06 -4.33
C LYS A 61 11.16 -14.14 -5.30
N SER A 62 11.27 -13.18 -6.22
CA SER A 62 12.33 -13.12 -7.22
C SER A 62 13.71 -12.90 -6.59
N THR A 63 13.83 -11.92 -5.70
CA THR A 63 15.06 -11.59 -4.97
C THR A 63 15.52 -12.72 -4.06
N THR A 64 14.60 -13.53 -3.55
CA THR A 64 14.94 -14.68 -2.69
C THR A 64 15.71 -15.78 -3.45
N ASN A 65 15.68 -15.78 -4.80
CA ASN A 65 16.16 -16.89 -5.63
C ASN A 65 17.57 -16.77 -6.21
N GLN A 66 18.40 -15.78 -5.83
CA GLN A 66 19.80 -15.73 -6.28
C GLN A 66 20.76 -15.98 -5.10
N ILE A 67 21.53 -17.07 -5.23
CA ILE A 67 22.27 -17.82 -4.19
C ILE A 67 21.33 -18.55 -3.23
N ASN A 68 21.17 -19.86 -3.44
CA ASN A 68 20.49 -20.73 -2.47
C ASN A 68 21.46 -21.08 -1.33
N ASP A 69 20.92 -21.30 -0.14
CA ASP A 69 21.68 -21.70 1.04
C ASP A 69 22.49 -22.98 0.80
N GLU A 70 22.04 -23.84 -0.13
CA GLU A 70 22.74 -25.07 -0.49
C GLU A 70 24.08 -24.84 -1.19
N THR A 71 24.18 -23.82 -2.05
CA THR A 71 25.41 -23.47 -2.75
C THR A 71 26.41 -22.89 -1.77
N LEU A 72 25.94 -22.05 -0.84
CA LEU A 72 26.77 -21.52 0.25
C LEU A 72 27.26 -22.65 1.16
N LYS A 73 26.36 -23.58 1.54
CA LYS A 73 26.68 -24.75 2.36
C LYS A 73 27.68 -25.67 1.66
N ALA A 74 27.53 -25.90 0.35
CA ALA A 74 28.47 -26.68 -0.45
C ALA A 74 29.86 -26.04 -0.49
N GLN A 75 29.93 -24.71 -0.65
CA GLN A 75 31.20 -23.98 -0.66
C GLN A 75 31.90 -24.02 0.70
N ARG A 76 31.15 -23.90 1.81
CA ARG A 76 31.69 -24.09 3.18
C ARG A 76 32.29 -25.48 3.37
N ARG A 77 31.59 -26.53 2.94
CA ARG A 77 32.11 -27.91 2.98
C ARG A 77 33.38 -28.07 2.15
N LYS A 78 33.46 -27.43 0.98
CA LYS A 78 34.65 -27.47 0.12
C LYS A 78 35.87 -26.85 0.83
N CYS A 79 35.69 -25.71 1.51
CA CYS A 79 36.77 -25.08 2.27
C CYS A 79 37.23 -25.97 3.43
N ALA A 80 36.28 -26.53 4.20
CA ALA A 80 36.59 -27.45 5.30
C ALA A 80 37.32 -28.72 4.82
N GLY A 81 36.91 -29.27 3.66
CA GLY A 81 37.56 -30.44 3.07
C GLY A 81 39.02 -30.20 2.69
N PHE A 82 39.37 -29.00 2.19
CA PHE A 82 40.77 -28.67 1.94
C PHE A 82 41.59 -28.64 3.23
N THR A 83 41.07 -28.03 4.30
CA THR A 83 41.72 -28.01 5.62
C THR A 83 41.96 -29.42 6.15
N GLU A 84 40.93 -30.27 6.12
CA GLU A 84 41.04 -31.65 6.61
C GLU A 84 42.08 -32.47 5.83
N ILE A 85 42.19 -32.27 4.51
CA ILE A 85 43.22 -32.95 3.71
C ILE A 85 44.60 -32.43 4.08
N ILE A 86 44.80 -31.11 4.16
CA ILE A 86 46.10 -30.50 4.49
C ILE A 86 46.60 -30.99 5.86
N GLU A 87 45.73 -31.07 6.87
CA GLU A 87 46.08 -31.52 8.23
C GLU A 87 46.53 -32.98 8.30
N LYS A 88 46.18 -33.80 7.31
CA LYS A 88 46.57 -35.23 7.23
C LYS A 88 47.85 -35.48 6.44
N LEU A 89 48.37 -34.47 5.74
CA LEU A 89 49.58 -34.60 4.94
C LEU A 89 50.83 -34.37 5.78
N ASP A 90 51.94 -35.03 5.42
CA ASP A 90 53.23 -34.82 6.08
C ASP A 90 53.88 -33.55 5.47
N PRO A 91 54.13 -32.48 6.24
CA PRO A 91 54.69 -31.23 5.72
C PRO A 91 56.09 -31.36 5.12
N HIS A 92 56.84 -32.41 5.47
CA HIS A 92 58.16 -32.67 4.92
C HIS A 92 58.12 -33.47 3.63
N GLN A 93 57.16 -34.40 3.48
CA GLN A 93 57.04 -35.25 2.29
C GLN A 93 56.12 -34.64 1.22
N ASP A 94 55.07 -33.93 1.64
CA ASP A 94 53.99 -33.44 0.78
C ASP A 94 54.02 -31.93 0.54
N SER A 95 55.16 -31.27 0.78
CA SER A 95 55.25 -29.79 0.80
C SER A 95 54.68 -29.09 -0.44
N GLU A 96 54.89 -29.61 -1.64
CA GLU A 96 54.33 -29.05 -2.88
C GLU A 96 52.82 -29.29 -3.01
N ASN A 97 52.33 -30.46 -2.57
CA ASN A 97 50.89 -30.76 -2.54
C ASN A 97 50.16 -29.87 -1.53
N ILE A 98 50.77 -29.64 -0.36
CA ILE A 98 50.24 -28.73 0.67
C ILE A 98 50.12 -27.31 0.12
N LYS A 99 51.17 -26.77 -0.52
CA LYS A 99 51.11 -25.43 -1.14
C LYS A 99 49.98 -25.34 -2.18
N LEU A 100 49.81 -26.36 -3.02
CA LEU A 100 48.74 -26.39 -4.02
C LEU A 100 47.34 -26.37 -3.36
N LEU A 101 47.17 -27.16 -2.31
CA LEU A 101 45.91 -27.23 -1.56
C LEU A 101 45.63 -25.94 -0.78
N GLU A 102 46.66 -25.29 -0.21
CA GLU A 102 46.52 -23.99 0.45
C GLU A 102 46.11 -22.87 -0.51
N ASN A 103 46.67 -22.86 -1.73
CA ASN A 103 46.24 -21.95 -2.78
C ASN A 103 44.78 -22.22 -3.19
N SER A 104 44.41 -23.50 -3.32
CA SER A 104 43.04 -23.91 -3.66
C SER A 104 42.04 -23.57 -2.55
N ARG A 105 42.43 -23.73 -1.28
CA ARG A 105 41.66 -23.32 -0.10
C ARG A 105 41.45 -21.81 -0.10
N SER A 106 42.51 -21.04 -0.27
CA SER A 106 42.46 -19.58 -0.28
C SER A 106 41.55 -19.04 -1.38
N ALA A 107 41.59 -19.63 -2.59
CA ALA A 107 40.67 -19.29 -3.67
C ALA A 107 39.21 -19.65 -3.34
N ALA A 108 38.98 -20.80 -2.69
CA ALA A 108 37.65 -21.23 -2.26
C ALA A 108 37.09 -20.34 -1.13
N GLU A 109 37.92 -19.91 -0.19
CA GLU A 109 37.58 -19.00 0.91
C GLU A 109 37.26 -17.59 0.41
N SER A 110 38.05 -17.07 -0.54
CA SER A 110 37.77 -15.78 -1.19
C SER A 110 36.38 -15.78 -1.84
N ARG A 111 36.07 -16.86 -2.59
CA ARG A 111 34.75 -17.05 -3.20
C ARG A 111 33.64 -17.22 -2.17
N LEU A 112 33.90 -17.93 -1.07
CA LEU A 112 32.94 -18.05 0.03
C LEU A 112 32.59 -16.68 0.62
N LYS A 113 33.60 -15.85 0.89
CA LYS A 113 33.42 -14.50 1.43
C LYS A 113 32.61 -13.61 0.50
N GLU A 114 32.85 -13.71 -0.81
CA GLU A 114 32.06 -13.00 -1.81
C GLU A 114 30.58 -13.44 -1.76
N MET A 115 30.32 -14.75 -1.74
CA MET A 115 28.96 -15.31 -1.64
C MET A 115 28.25 -14.89 -0.35
N GLU A 116 28.94 -14.89 0.79
CA GLU A 116 28.40 -14.41 2.07
C GLU A 116 28.05 -12.90 2.00
N GLY A 117 28.88 -12.11 1.31
CA GLY A 117 28.58 -10.70 1.05
C GLY A 117 27.33 -10.49 0.20
N TRP A 118 27.09 -11.35 -0.79
CA TRP A 118 25.87 -11.34 -1.59
C TRP A 118 24.63 -11.77 -0.78
N VAL A 119 24.75 -12.78 0.09
CA VAL A 119 23.68 -13.21 1.01
C VAL A 119 23.32 -12.08 1.98
N GLY A 120 24.31 -11.40 2.58
CA GLY A 120 24.03 -10.27 3.47
C GLY A 120 23.31 -9.11 2.78
N LYS A 121 23.64 -8.80 1.52
CA LYS A 121 22.92 -7.79 0.72
C LYS A 121 21.51 -8.23 0.37
N LYS A 122 21.31 -9.52 0.10
CA LYS A 122 19.99 -10.12 -0.12
C LYS A 122 19.13 -10.00 1.13
N ASP A 123 19.65 -10.31 2.32
CA ASP A 123 18.92 -10.20 3.58
C ASP A 123 18.46 -8.76 3.85
N GLN A 124 19.34 -7.78 3.61
CA GLN A 124 18.99 -6.35 3.69
C GLN A 124 17.89 -5.97 2.69
N LEU A 125 17.96 -6.47 1.46
CA LEU A 125 16.95 -6.20 0.44
C LEU A 125 15.61 -6.85 0.81
N VAL A 126 15.63 -8.08 1.32
CA VAL A 126 14.42 -8.77 1.82
C VAL A 126 13.79 -8.00 2.98
N GLU A 127 14.60 -7.47 3.91
CA GLU A 127 14.12 -6.67 5.02
C GLU A 127 13.44 -5.38 4.54
N VAL A 128 14.10 -4.61 3.67
CA VAL A 128 13.52 -3.39 3.07
C VAL A 128 12.21 -3.68 2.35
N VAL A 129 12.16 -4.74 1.54
CA VAL A 129 10.97 -5.09 0.77
C VAL A 129 9.83 -5.58 1.70
N ARG A 130 10.15 -6.31 2.77
CA ARG A 130 9.19 -6.73 3.80
C ARG A 130 8.60 -5.53 4.55
N ASP A 131 9.43 -4.58 4.96
CA ASP A 131 8.98 -3.38 5.66
C ASP A 131 8.02 -2.54 4.79
N HIS A 132 8.34 -2.42 3.51
CA HIS A 132 7.44 -1.79 2.54
C HIS A 132 6.14 -2.58 2.39
N HIS A 133 6.19 -3.91 2.23
CA HIS A 133 5.00 -4.76 2.12
C HIS A 133 4.03 -4.56 3.30
N ASP A 134 4.54 -4.49 4.53
CA ASP A 134 3.72 -4.30 5.73
C ASP A 134 3.08 -2.92 5.79
N SER A 135 3.82 -1.88 5.39
CA SER A 135 3.30 -0.51 5.28
C SER A 135 2.16 -0.42 4.26
N TYR A 136 2.33 -1.03 3.08
CA TYR A 136 1.31 -1.07 2.04
C TYR A 136 0.09 -1.89 2.46
N SER A 137 0.29 -3.02 3.14
CA SER A 137 -0.80 -3.84 3.71
C SER A 137 -1.68 -3.02 4.67
N LYS A 138 -1.05 -2.21 5.54
CA LYS A 138 -1.78 -1.29 6.44
C LYS A 138 -2.49 -0.16 5.68
N ALA A 139 -1.91 0.34 4.59
CA ALA A 139 -2.56 1.34 3.73
C ALA A 139 -3.79 0.77 3.01
N VAL A 140 -3.68 -0.42 2.40
CA VAL A 140 -4.78 -1.15 1.75
C VAL A 140 -5.92 -1.39 2.73
N MET A 141 -5.63 -1.83 3.96
CA MET A 141 -6.66 -2.01 4.99
C MET A 141 -7.38 -0.70 5.35
N ARG A 142 -6.63 0.40 5.51
CA ARG A 142 -7.22 1.72 5.84
C ARG A 142 -8.12 2.23 4.72
N ILE A 143 -7.68 2.14 3.47
CA ILE A 143 -8.47 2.55 2.30
C ILE A 143 -9.70 1.66 2.18
N SER A 144 -9.57 0.35 2.32
CA SER A 144 -10.69 -0.60 2.27
C SER A 144 -11.77 -0.27 3.30
N LYS A 145 -11.39 0.05 4.54
CA LYS A 145 -12.34 0.46 5.60
C LYS A 145 -13.07 1.75 5.26
N ARG A 146 -12.39 2.75 4.67
CA ARG A 146 -13.01 4.00 4.23
C ARG A 146 -14.02 3.75 3.11
N VAL A 147 -13.63 3.00 2.07
CA VAL A 147 -14.52 2.64 0.95
C VAL A 147 -15.80 1.96 1.47
N VAL A 148 -15.68 0.97 2.35
CA VAL A 148 -16.86 0.27 2.91
C VAL A 148 -17.76 1.22 3.71
N THR A 149 -17.17 2.11 4.51
CA THR A 149 -17.92 3.06 5.34
C THR A 149 -18.65 4.08 4.48
N ASN A 150 -17.97 4.64 3.47
CA ASN A 150 -18.53 5.63 2.57
C ASN A 150 -19.61 5.01 1.67
N ARG A 151 -19.41 3.78 1.19
CA ARG A 151 -20.44 3.04 0.43
C ARG A 151 -21.72 2.84 1.23
N LYS A 152 -21.62 2.40 2.49
CA LYS A 152 -22.80 2.25 3.38
C LYS A 152 -23.55 3.57 3.57
N ARG A 153 -22.83 4.70 3.65
CA ARG A 153 -23.45 6.04 3.76
C ARG A 153 -24.17 6.44 2.47
N VAL A 154 -23.56 6.18 1.31
CA VAL A 154 -24.20 6.41 0.01
C VAL A 154 -25.47 5.57 -0.13
N ASP A 155 -25.41 4.27 0.22
CA ASP A 155 -26.56 3.37 0.18
C ASP A 155 -27.70 3.84 1.11
N GLN A 156 -27.38 4.32 2.32
CA GLN A 156 -28.37 4.90 3.24
C GLN A 156 -29.04 6.16 2.67
N ILE A 157 -28.27 7.06 2.06
CA ILE A 157 -28.81 8.26 1.42
C ILE A 157 -29.72 7.88 0.24
N ALA A 158 -29.31 6.91 -0.58
CA ALA A 158 -30.11 6.43 -1.70
C ALA A 158 -31.46 5.84 -1.25
N VAL A 159 -31.46 5.05 -0.17
CA VAL A 159 -32.71 4.52 0.42
C VAL A 159 -33.59 5.67 0.91
N LEU A 160 -33.04 6.64 1.64
CA LEU A 160 -33.81 7.79 2.15
C LEU A 160 -34.44 8.62 1.01
N LEU A 161 -33.69 8.87 -0.07
CA LEU A 161 -34.19 9.57 -1.25
C LEU A 161 -35.31 8.78 -1.94
N SER A 162 -35.16 7.46 -2.12
CA SER A 162 -36.20 6.62 -2.71
C SER A 162 -37.48 6.56 -1.86
N THR A 163 -37.36 6.61 -0.54
CA THR A 163 -38.53 6.67 0.36
C THR A 163 -39.17 8.05 0.39
N ALA A 164 -38.41 9.12 0.16
CA ALA A 164 -38.92 10.48 0.07
C ALA A 164 -39.74 10.69 -1.22
N GLU A 165 -39.26 10.18 -2.36
CA GLU A 165 -39.97 10.21 -3.65
C GLU A 165 -41.31 9.46 -3.63
N LEU A 166 -41.44 8.40 -2.81
CA LEU A 166 -42.68 7.65 -2.62
C LEU A 166 -43.67 8.32 -1.66
N SER A 167 -43.23 9.35 -0.91
CA SER A 167 -44.01 9.97 0.17
C SER A 167 -44.63 11.32 -0.20
N THR A 168 -44.39 11.84 -1.40
CA THR A 168 -45.11 13.03 -1.89
C THR A 168 -46.51 12.59 -2.35
N PRO A 169 -47.59 12.96 -1.64
CA PRO A 169 -48.93 12.67 -2.13
C PRO A 169 -49.14 13.47 -3.42
N PHE A 170 -49.49 12.77 -4.50
CA PHE A 170 -50.10 13.37 -5.68
C PHE A 170 -51.38 14.10 -5.22
N THR A 171 -51.28 15.39 -4.89
CA THR A 171 -52.46 16.24 -4.81
C THR A 171 -52.78 16.70 -6.23
N THR A 172 -53.52 15.88 -6.96
CA THR A 172 -54.30 16.34 -8.11
C THR A 172 -55.37 17.30 -7.59
N SER A 173 -55.05 18.60 -7.62
CA SER A 173 -56.03 19.65 -7.44
C SER A 173 -56.94 19.67 -8.68
N HIS A 174 -58.11 19.06 -8.58
CA HIS A 174 -59.22 19.36 -9.48
C HIS A 174 -59.94 20.63 -8.99
N ALA A 175 -59.83 21.71 -9.76
CA ALA A 175 -60.81 22.79 -9.83
C ALA A 175 -60.72 23.42 -11.23
#